data_AF-A0A820BK18-F1
#
_entry.id   AF-A0A820BK18-F1
#
_cell.length_a   1.000
_cell.length_b   1.000
_cell.length_c   1.000
_cell.angle_alpha   90.00
_cell.angle_beta   90.00
_cell.angle_gamma   90.00
#
_symmetry.space_group_name_H-M   'P 1'
#
loop_
_entity.id
_entity.type
_entity.pdbx_description
1 polymer ?
#
loop_
_entity_poly.entity_id
_entity_poly.type
_entity_poly.pdbx_seq_one_letter_code
_entity_poly.pdbx_strand_id
1 'polypeptide(L)'
;LHLDYPSQNARHHSIPVLLSQINQSDNQIDNVIVIGDFNNWPEKIAGEIPVDELILLGQKASEIQQMKQAGFIDTYQHGEIPSFNGFQSTGYGPKIDFVWISSNSIYQVAGETKIDEFHDNNGSFPSDHFPVYADLAHIS
;
A
#
# COMPACT_ATOMS: atom_id res chain seq x y z
N LEU A 1 -1.38 -9.65 -0.48
CA LEU A 1 -2.76 -9.60 -1.00
C LEU A 1 -2.78 -8.77 -2.27
N HIS A 2 -3.84 -8.88 -3.07
CA HIS A 2 -4.07 -8.04 -4.25
C HIS A 2 -5.57 -7.75 -4.28
N LEU A 3 -5.97 -6.51 -4.01
CA LEU A 3 -7.38 -6.12 -3.96
C LEU A 3 -7.90 -5.83 -5.37
N ASP A 4 -9.22 -5.95 -5.53
CA ASP A 4 -9.87 -5.74 -6.82
C ASP A 4 -9.68 -4.30 -7.34
N TYR A 5 -9.20 -4.16 -8.57
CA TYR A 5 -9.01 -2.85 -9.23
C TYR A 5 -10.33 -2.14 -9.58
N PRO A 6 -11.31 -2.79 -10.26
CA PRO A 6 -12.51 -2.08 -10.69
C PRO A 6 -13.53 -1.76 -9.59
N SER A 7 -13.56 -2.51 -8.47
CA SER A 7 -14.62 -2.39 -7.47
C SER A 7 -14.14 -1.90 -6.10
N GLN A 8 -14.31 -0.61 -5.83
CA GLN A 8 -14.27 -0.03 -4.47
C GLN A 8 -15.15 -0.79 -3.51
N ASN A 9 -16.34 -1.23 -3.93
CA ASN A 9 -17.21 -2.01 -3.07
C ASN A 9 -16.57 -3.34 -2.65
N ALA A 10 -15.91 -4.05 -3.58
CA ALA A 10 -15.19 -5.27 -3.24
C ALA A 10 -14.03 -4.98 -2.28
N ARG A 11 -13.24 -3.92 -2.53
CA ARG A 11 -12.14 -3.52 -1.65
C ARG A 11 -12.60 -3.15 -0.24
N HIS A 12 -13.68 -2.38 -0.15
CA HIS A 12 -14.30 -1.98 1.11
C HIS A 12 -14.62 -3.19 1.99
N HIS A 13 -15.20 -4.24 1.42
CA HIS A 13 -15.60 -5.45 2.14
C HIS A 13 -14.45 -6.45 2.32
N SER A 14 -13.37 -6.35 1.56
CA SER A 14 -12.23 -7.27 1.66
C SER A 14 -11.39 -7.03 2.92
N ILE A 15 -11.23 -5.78 3.36
CA ILE A 15 -10.43 -5.46 4.55
C ILE A 15 -11.05 -6.04 5.84
N PRO A 16 -12.36 -5.92 6.12
CA PRO A 16 -12.97 -6.57 7.27
C PRO A 16 -12.77 -8.08 7.28
N VAL A 17 -12.82 -8.74 6.10
CA VAL A 17 -12.55 -10.18 5.99
C VAL A 17 -11.11 -10.49 6.35
N LEU A 18 -10.13 -9.78 5.80
CA LEU A 18 -8.72 -9.92 6.14
C LEU A 18 -8.48 -9.74 7.65
N LEU A 19 -9.01 -8.67 8.24
CA LEU A 19 -8.86 -8.38 9.67
C LEU A 19 -9.52 -9.46 10.54
N SER A 20 -10.66 -10.01 10.11
CA SER A 20 -11.30 -11.12 10.81
C SER A 20 -10.43 -12.37 10.82
N GLN A 21 -9.72 -12.66 9.73
CA GLN A 21 -8.81 -13.81 9.62
C GLN A 21 -7.55 -13.62 10.49
N ILE A 22 -7.01 -12.40 10.52
CA ILE A 22 -5.89 -12.05 11.41
C ILE A 22 -6.29 -12.25 12.88
N ASN A 23 -7.45 -11.75 13.29
CA ASN A 23 -7.92 -11.87 14.67
C ASN A 23 -8.23 -13.32 15.07
N GLN A 24 -8.73 -14.15 14.15
CA GLN A 24 -9.00 -15.57 14.42
C GLN A 24 -7.71 -16.40 14.66
N SER A 25 -6.56 -15.92 14.19
CA SER A 25 -5.28 -16.64 14.22
C SER A 25 -4.44 -16.33 15.47
N ASP A 26 -5.03 -16.49 16.66
CA ASP A 26 -4.40 -16.27 18.00
C ASP A 26 -4.25 -14.81 18.48
N ASN A 27 -4.98 -13.84 17.92
CA ASN A 27 -4.94 -12.41 18.34
C ASN A 27 -3.54 -11.75 18.31
N GLN A 28 -2.56 -12.34 17.65
CA GLN A 28 -1.20 -11.80 17.54
C GLN A 28 -1.07 -10.82 16.37
N ILE A 29 -1.90 -9.79 16.37
CA ILE A 29 -1.85 -8.72 15.35
C ILE A 29 -0.48 -8.03 15.32
N ASP A 30 0.22 -8.03 16.45
CA ASP A 30 1.59 -7.53 16.61
C ASP A 30 2.63 -8.33 15.80
N ASN A 31 2.34 -9.57 15.43
CA ASN A 31 3.26 -10.44 14.69
C ASN A 31 2.96 -10.49 13.17
N VAL A 32 1.99 -9.70 12.70
CA VAL A 32 1.52 -9.74 11.31
C VAL A 32 2.11 -8.60 10.48
N ILE A 33 2.63 -8.97 9.30
CA ILE A 33 2.98 -8.05 8.23
C ILE A 33 1.99 -8.28 7.08
N VAL A 34 1.33 -7.21 6.63
CA VAL A 34 0.42 -7.27 5.48
C VAL A 34 1.06 -6.57 4.30
N ILE A 35 1.35 -7.33 3.24
CA ILE A 35 1.97 -6.81 2.02
C ILE A 35 1.00 -6.98 0.86
N GLY A 36 0.89 -5.98 -0.01
CA GLY A 36 0.12 -6.15 -1.24
C GLY A 36 -0.16 -4.89 -2.02
N ASP A 37 -0.76 -5.12 -3.18
CA ASP A 37 -1.41 -4.11 -4.01
C ASP A 37 -2.86 -3.93 -3.53
N PHE A 38 -3.17 -2.74 -3.04
CA PHE A 38 -4.48 -2.37 -2.53
C PHE A 38 -5.38 -1.77 -3.59
N ASN A 39 -4.85 -1.44 -4.78
CA ASN A 39 -5.61 -0.88 -5.89
C ASN A 39 -6.55 0.26 -5.48
N ASN A 40 -6.12 1.13 -4.56
CA ASN A 40 -6.92 2.21 -3.97
C ASN A 40 -7.17 3.40 -4.92
N TRP A 41 -7.29 3.11 -6.21
CA TRP A 41 -7.73 4.03 -7.24
C TRP A 41 -9.20 4.41 -7.08
N PRO A 42 -9.58 5.67 -7.30
CA PRO A 42 -10.99 6.06 -7.30
C PRO A 42 -11.74 5.45 -8.51
N GLU A 43 -12.93 4.86 -8.26
CA GLU A 43 -13.73 4.13 -9.26
C GLU A 43 -14.25 5.01 -10.40
N LYS A 44 -14.53 6.28 -10.11
CA LYS A 44 -15.14 7.22 -11.05
C LYS A 44 -14.40 8.54 -11.01
N ILE A 45 -13.57 8.73 -12.02
CA ILE A 45 -12.98 10.01 -12.33
C ILE A 45 -13.67 10.52 -13.60
N ALA A 46 -14.41 11.62 -13.49
CA ALA A 46 -14.91 12.32 -14.66
C ALA A 46 -13.90 13.41 -15.03
N GLY A 47 -13.40 13.37 -16.27
CA GLY A 47 -12.41 14.33 -16.76
C GLY A 47 -10.99 14.05 -16.25
N GLU A 48 -10.09 15.02 -16.45
CA GLU A 48 -8.74 14.96 -15.93
C GLU A 48 -8.74 15.40 -14.45
N ILE A 49 -8.28 14.53 -13.54
CA ILE A 49 -8.04 14.90 -12.14
C ILE A 49 -6.55 15.21 -11.97
N PRO A 50 -6.20 16.32 -11.31
CA PRO A 50 -4.81 16.62 -10.95
C PRO A 50 -4.18 15.48 -10.14
N VAL A 51 -2.91 15.17 -10.40
CA VAL A 51 -2.20 14.07 -9.71
C VAL A 51 -2.26 14.20 -8.18
N ASP A 52 -2.13 15.42 -7.65
CA ASP A 52 -2.21 15.67 -6.20
C ASP A 52 -3.58 15.31 -5.61
N GLU A 53 -4.66 15.52 -6.37
CA GLU A 53 -6.01 15.12 -5.96
C GLU A 53 -6.19 13.60 -6.04
N LEU A 54 -5.61 12.94 -7.05
CA LEU A 54 -5.58 11.48 -7.14
C LEU A 54 -4.88 10.83 -5.94
N ILE A 55 -3.73 11.38 -5.55
CA ILE A 55 -2.98 10.94 -4.38
C ILE A 55 -3.85 11.08 -3.12
N LEU A 56 -4.46 12.25 -2.92
CA LEU A 56 -5.33 12.51 -1.77
C LEU A 56 -6.55 11.59 -1.72
N LEU A 57 -7.16 11.30 -2.87
CA LEU A 57 -8.30 10.37 -2.96
C LEU A 57 -7.87 8.94 -2.61
N GLY A 58 -6.72 8.49 -3.11
CA GLY A 58 -6.19 7.16 -2.78
C GLY A 58 -5.87 7.00 -1.30
N GLN A 59 -5.33 8.04 -0.64
CA GLN A 59 -5.13 8.02 0.81
C GLN A 59 -6.43 7.90 1.59
N LYS A 60 -7.52 8.48 1.08
CA LYS A 60 -8.86 8.47 1.68
C LYS A 60 -9.68 7.23 1.32
N ALA A 61 -9.15 6.34 0.48
CA ALA A 61 -9.85 5.13 0.08
C ALA A 61 -10.18 4.26 1.30
N SER A 62 -11.35 3.62 1.26
CA SER A 62 -11.93 2.98 2.43
C SER A 62 -11.06 1.87 3.00
N GLU A 63 -10.39 1.11 2.13
CA GLU A 63 -9.50 0.01 2.45
C GLU A 63 -8.25 0.50 3.19
N ILE A 64 -7.71 1.65 2.80
CA ILE A 64 -6.58 2.30 3.47
C ILE A 64 -6.99 2.84 4.84
N GLN A 65 -8.15 3.49 4.91
CA GLN A 65 -8.69 4.02 6.16
C GLN A 65 -9.01 2.90 7.16
N GLN A 66 -9.54 1.78 6.69
CA GLN A 66 -9.84 0.62 7.53
C GLN A 66 -8.56 -0.03 8.08
N MET A 67 -7.49 -0.18 7.28
CA MET A 67 -6.19 -0.65 7.79
C MET A 67 -5.67 0.26 8.90
N LYS A 68 -5.68 1.58 8.68
CA LYS A 68 -5.24 2.58 9.67
C LYS A 68 -6.08 2.52 10.96
N GLN A 69 -7.41 2.42 10.83
CA GLN A 69 -8.32 2.29 11.97
C GLN A 69 -8.11 0.99 12.76
N ALA A 70 -7.70 -0.08 12.09
CA ALA A 70 -7.31 -1.34 12.73
C ALA A 70 -5.92 -1.30 13.39
N GLY A 71 -5.25 -0.14 13.40
CA GLY A 71 -3.96 0.05 14.03
C GLY A 71 -2.78 -0.37 13.15
N PHE A 72 -2.96 -0.56 11.85
CA PHE A 72 -1.83 -0.78 10.94
C PHE A 72 -1.21 0.55 10.51
N ILE A 73 0.12 0.55 10.40
CA ILE A 73 0.93 1.66 9.91
C ILE A 73 1.68 1.21 8.65
N ASP A 74 1.75 2.10 7.66
CA ASP A 74 2.56 1.87 6.46
C ASP A 74 4.02 1.98 6.89
N THR A 75 4.87 1.04 6.49
CA THR A 75 6.30 1.14 6.82
C THR A 75 6.97 2.25 6.02
N TYR A 76 6.47 2.58 4.82
CA TYR A 76 6.97 3.71 4.03
C TYR A 76 6.36 5.03 4.52
N GLN A 77 7.17 5.86 5.19
CA GLN A 77 6.72 7.12 5.81
C GLN A 77 7.31 8.39 5.14
N HIS A 78 7.96 8.24 3.99
CA HIS A 78 8.63 9.34 3.27
C HIS A 78 7.71 10.12 2.32
N GLY A 79 6.40 10.03 2.50
CA GLY A 79 5.38 10.68 1.67
C GLY A 79 4.55 9.68 0.86
N GLU A 80 3.91 10.17 -0.19
CA GLU A 80 2.93 9.40 -0.99
C GLU A 80 3.40 9.31 -2.45
N ILE A 81 4.62 8.82 -2.63
CA ILE A 81 5.17 8.59 -3.96
C ILE A 81 4.37 7.45 -4.63
N PRO A 82 3.94 7.59 -5.89
CA PRO A 82 3.21 6.55 -6.58
C PRO A 82 4.04 5.27 -6.69
N SER A 83 3.41 4.12 -6.49
CA SER A 83 4.04 2.81 -6.69
C SER A 83 3.71 2.20 -8.05
N PHE A 84 2.74 2.75 -8.79
CA PHE A 84 2.39 2.33 -10.14
C PHE A 84 3.05 3.24 -11.18
N ASN A 85 3.70 2.63 -12.17
CA ASN A 85 4.40 3.31 -13.26
C ASN A 85 3.87 2.95 -14.66
N GLY A 86 3.12 1.86 -14.82
CA GLY A 86 2.54 1.51 -16.13
C GLY A 86 3.58 1.30 -17.25
N PHE A 87 4.80 0.91 -16.89
CA PHE A 87 6.01 0.86 -17.73
C PHE A 87 6.47 2.24 -18.26
N GLN A 88 6.23 3.31 -17.51
CA GLN A 88 6.66 4.68 -17.83
C GLN A 88 7.71 5.20 -16.86
N SER A 89 8.46 6.22 -17.28
CA SER A 89 9.59 6.78 -16.52
C SER A 89 9.21 7.45 -15.20
N THR A 90 7.93 7.70 -14.97
CA THR A 90 7.42 8.41 -13.79
C THR A 90 6.21 7.66 -13.26
N GLY A 91 6.15 7.50 -11.93
CA GLY A 91 4.96 6.99 -11.27
C GLY A 91 3.75 7.91 -11.49
N TYR A 92 2.54 7.33 -11.41
CA TYR A 92 1.29 8.05 -11.60
C TYR A 92 0.21 7.63 -10.61
N GLY A 93 -0.51 8.63 -10.08
CA GLY A 93 -1.65 8.42 -9.19
C GLY A 93 -1.24 8.13 -7.73
N PRO A 94 -2.12 7.52 -6.93
CA PRO A 94 -1.82 7.22 -5.54
C PRO A 94 -0.77 6.11 -5.40
N LYS A 95 -0.11 6.06 -4.24
CA LYS A 95 0.56 4.84 -3.77
C LYS A 95 -0.48 3.75 -3.59
N ILE A 96 -0.25 2.59 -4.23
CA ILE A 96 -1.17 1.44 -4.18
C ILE A 96 -0.55 0.17 -3.60
N ASP A 97 0.76 0.10 -3.54
CA ASP A 97 1.51 -1.01 -2.96
C ASP A 97 1.96 -0.65 -1.55
N PHE A 98 1.76 -1.56 -0.60
CA PHE A 98 2.01 -1.30 0.81
C PHE A 98 2.69 -2.46 1.51
N VAL A 99 3.48 -2.12 2.52
CA VAL A 99 3.99 -3.04 3.55
C VAL A 99 3.50 -2.48 4.89
N TRP A 100 2.47 -3.09 5.45
CA TRP A 100 1.84 -2.68 6.69
C TRP A 100 2.33 -3.54 7.86
N ILE A 101 2.55 -2.90 9.00
CA ILE A 101 2.75 -3.56 10.30
C ILE A 101 1.77 -2.99 11.33
N SER A 102 1.46 -3.72 12.40
CA SER A 102 0.69 -3.16 13.51
C SER A 102 1.49 -2.05 14.23
N SER A 103 0.81 -1.03 14.75
CA SER A 103 1.45 0.01 15.57
C SER A 103 2.07 -0.53 16.86
N ASN A 104 1.60 -1.70 17.33
CA ASN A 104 2.14 -2.42 18.48
C ASN A 104 2.96 -3.63 18.04
N SER A 105 3.46 -3.64 16.79
CA SER A 105 4.15 -4.80 16.25
C SER A 105 5.43 -5.12 17.00
N ILE A 106 5.77 -6.41 17.05
CA ILE A 106 7.10 -6.89 17.43
C ILE A 106 8.17 -6.52 16.40
N TYR A 107 7.78 -5.93 15.26
CA TYR A 107 8.67 -5.39 14.25
C TYR A 107 8.69 -3.86 14.29
N GLN A 108 9.85 -3.25 14.08
CA GLN A 108 9.98 -1.83 13.74
C GLN A 108 10.79 -1.67 12.47
N VAL A 109 10.57 -0.55 11.79
CA VAL A 109 11.48 -0.06 10.75
C VAL A 109 12.84 0.22 11.40
N ALA A 110 13.85 -0.50 10.96
CA ALA A 110 15.21 -0.45 11.53
C ALA A 110 16.24 0.14 10.55
N GLY A 111 15.87 0.27 9.28
CA GLY A 111 16.75 0.74 8.22
C GLY A 111 15.99 1.46 7.11
N GLU A 112 16.37 1.16 5.87
CA GLU A 112 15.82 1.82 4.69
C GLU A 112 14.36 1.39 4.44
N THR A 113 13.53 2.37 4.08
CA THR A 113 12.26 2.13 3.38
C THR A 113 12.31 2.89 2.07
N LYS A 114 11.94 2.22 0.97
CA LYS A 114 12.05 2.83 -0.37
C LYS A 114 10.96 2.32 -1.30
N ILE A 115 10.58 3.18 -2.24
CA ILE A 115 9.93 2.78 -3.49
C ILE A 115 11.04 2.81 -4.54
N ASP A 116 11.37 1.65 -5.10
CA ASP A 116 12.53 1.51 -5.99
C ASP A 116 12.15 1.78 -7.45
N GLU A 117 12.43 2.99 -7.91
CA GLU A 117 12.13 3.45 -9.28
C GLU A 117 13.18 2.99 -10.32
N PHE A 118 13.95 1.94 -10.01
CA PHE A 118 14.99 1.40 -10.89
C PHE A 118 14.43 1.03 -12.28
N HIS A 119 15.19 1.43 -13.30
CA HIS A 119 15.05 1.00 -14.68
C HIS A 119 16.44 0.66 -15.25
N ASP A 120 16.45 -0.16 -16.30
CA ASP A 120 17.69 -0.43 -17.02
C ASP A 120 18.20 0.82 -17.78
N ASN A 121 19.40 0.73 -18.36
CA ASN A 121 20.00 1.84 -19.12
C ASN A 121 19.19 2.26 -20.37
N ASN A 122 18.18 1.48 -20.76
CA ASN A 122 17.28 1.78 -21.88
C ASN A 122 15.95 2.38 -21.41
N GLY A 123 15.75 2.59 -20.10
CA GLY A 123 14.49 3.06 -19.53
C GLY A 123 13.42 1.96 -19.39
N SER A 124 13.80 0.68 -19.46
CA SER A 124 12.88 -0.44 -19.31
C SER A 124 12.69 -0.78 -17.83
N PHE A 125 11.43 -0.83 -17.42
CA PHE A 125 11.03 -1.20 -16.06
C PHE A 125 10.79 -2.71 -15.96
N PRO A 126 11.25 -3.38 -14.88
CA PRO A 126 10.98 -4.81 -14.66
C PRO A 126 9.49 -5.15 -14.47
N SER A 127 8.69 -4.15 -14.08
CA SER A 127 7.27 -4.26 -13.74
C SER A 127 6.59 -2.91 -13.94
N ASP A 128 5.28 -2.90 -14.16
CA ASP A 128 4.44 -1.70 -14.13
C ASP A 128 4.23 -1.15 -12.72
N HIS A 129 4.75 -1.84 -11.71
CA HIS A 129 4.84 -1.37 -10.32
C HIS A 129 6.29 -1.24 -9.88
N PHE A 130 6.59 -0.16 -9.16
CA PHE A 130 7.81 0.00 -8.38
C PHE A 130 7.72 -0.83 -7.09
N PRO A 131 8.72 -1.68 -6.79
CA PRO A 131 8.71 -2.44 -5.56
C PRO A 131 8.85 -1.53 -4.32
N VAL A 132 8.09 -1.86 -3.28
CA VAL A 132 8.15 -1.20 -1.97
C VAL A 132 8.98 -2.06 -1.01
N TYR A 133 10.03 -1.48 -0.46
CA TYR A 133 10.95 -2.12 0.47
C TYR A 133 10.80 -1.52 1.87
N ALA A 134 10.92 -2.39 2.87
CA ALA A 134 11.08 -1.99 4.26
C ALA A 134 12.06 -2.92 4.97
N ASP A 135 13.09 -2.35 5.59
CA ASP A 135 14.00 -3.05 6.47
C ASP A 135 13.42 -3.08 7.90
N LEU A 136 13.07 -4.28 8.36
CA LEU A 136 12.39 -4.52 9.63
C LEU A 136 13.28 -5.31 10.59
N ALA A 137 13.36 -4.87 11.83
CA ALA A 137 13.98 -5.63 12.91
C ALA A 137 12.93 -6.07 13.95
N HIS A 138 13.15 -7.27 14.49
CA HIS A 138 12.40 -7.76 15.64
C HIS A 138 12.84 -7.02 16.91
N ILE A 139 11.88 -6.52 17.68
CA ILE A 139 12.08 -5.82 18.95
C ILE A 139 11.64 -6.79 20.05
N SER A 140 12.59 -7.21 20.88
CA SER A 140 12.36 -8.06 22.05
C SER A 140 11.93 -7.27 23.27
#